data_AF-A0A2R7R972-F1
#
_entry.id   AF-A0A2R7R972-F1
#
_cell.length_a   1.000
_cell.length_b   1.000
_cell.length_c   1.000
_cell.angle_alpha   90.00
_cell.angle_beta   90.00
_cell.angle_gamma   90.00
#
_symmetry.space_group_name_H-M   'P 1'
#
loop_
_entity.id
_entity.type
_entity.pdbx_description
1 polymer ?
#
loop_
_entity_poly.entity_id
_entity_poly.type
_entity_poly.pdbx_seq_one_letter_code
_entity_poly.pdbx_strand_id
1 'polypeptide(L)'
;MADAREPIPAGIKRDLRQRCGFGCVLCGSPVFDYEHIDGYGVTGHDPAAMTLLCTMHHREKSAGRLPVSMVRRADADPHNRSRSLGAKHDLFFEGNTFTVNMGSTTFTKSKSSVAARAIEIDGEAVVGFSFSEGRILLDITIRDQDNVPLVVVRKGQLRHAVHAWDVVFEGTKLSVRRGPRDIALEIKLSPPAGISIERAEIWCRGILVRVGKSCSKAGLDVEVANNGVGLIGGTWAEFTTLLALGDYLGLEGAAWTTSIGQRWEGGIPAPAGTFSKKGGGQKFKFTNPVSVQDDCHAVGWLGATEIGRKPSPLTC
;
A
#
# COMPACT_ATOMS: atom_id res chain seq x y z
N MET A 1 -32.45 12.82 -27.47
CA MET A 1 -31.36 11.85 -27.53
C MET A 1 -30.08 12.63 -27.29
N ALA A 2 -29.34 12.34 -26.21
CA ALA A 2 -28.08 13.03 -25.98
C ALA A 2 -27.10 12.53 -27.04
N ASP A 3 -26.60 13.42 -27.90
CA ASP A 3 -25.53 13.11 -28.85
C ASP A 3 -24.41 12.38 -28.10
N ALA A 4 -24.12 11.15 -28.54
CA ALA A 4 -23.09 10.33 -27.95
C ALA A 4 -21.74 10.98 -28.25
N ARG A 5 -21.30 11.82 -27.32
CA ARG A 5 -20.01 12.47 -27.37
C ARG A 5 -18.92 11.41 -27.48
N GLU A 6 -18.02 11.60 -28.43
CA GLU A 6 -16.89 10.68 -28.63
C GLU A 6 -16.05 10.59 -27.32
N PRO A 7 -15.50 9.42 -26.98
CA PRO A 7 -14.55 9.32 -25.88
C PRO A 7 -13.25 10.07 -26.19
N ILE A 8 -12.71 10.80 -25.21
CA ILE A 8 -11.38 11.44 -25.35
C ILE A 8 -10.32 10.34 -25.54
N PRO A 9 -9.49 10.39 -26.61
CA PRO A 9 -8.43 9.42 -26.85
C PRO A 9 -7.46 9.27 -25.68
N ALA A 10 -6.97 8.05 -25.44
CA ALA A 10 -6.10 7.75 -24.30
C ALA A 10 -4.78 8.54 -24.32
N GLY A 11 -4.22 8.79 -25.52
CA GLY A 11 -3.03 9.62 -25.70
C GLY A 11 -3.25 11.05 -25.20
N ILE A 12 -4.32 11.69 -25.66
CA ILE A 12 -4.71 13.06 -25.24
C ILE A 12 -4.92 13.14 -23.74
N LYS A 13 -5.62 12.16 -23.14
CA LYS A 13 -5.82 12.13 -21.69
C LYS A 13 -4.49 12.11 -20.93
N ARG A 14 -3.53 11.28 -21.37
CA ARG A 14 -2.20 11.20 -20.73
C ARG A 14 -1.42 12.50 -20.91
N ASP A 15 -1.43 13.06 -22.11
CA ASP A 15 -0.69 14.28 -22.42
C ASP A 15 -1.21 15.45 -21.55
N LEU A 16 -2.53 15.54 -21.35
CA LEU A 16 -3.15 16.49 -20.42
C LEU A 16 -2.72 16.24 -18.97
N ARG A 17 -2.71 14.99 -18.51
CA ARG A 17 -2.24 14.63 -17.17
C ARG A 17 -0.80 15.05 -16.93
N GLN A 18 0.10 14.74 -17.85
CA GLN A 18 1.51 15.13 -17.75
C GLN A 18 1.66 16.66 -17.75
N ARG A 19 1.00 17.35 -18.68
CA ARG A 19 1.06 18.81 -18.81
C ARG A 19 0.56 19.52 -17.55
N CYS A 20 -0.55 19.05 -16.97
CA CYS A 20 -1.18 19.63 -15.80
C CYS A 20 -0.55 19.17 -14.46
N GLY A 21 0.49 18.33 -14.49
CA GLY A 21 1.15 17.81 -13.29
C GLY A 21 0.27 16.86 -12.48
N PHE A 22 -0.53 16.05 -13.17
CA PHE A 22 -1.43 15.01 -12.65
C PHE A 22 -2.46 15.52 -11.64
N GLY A 23 -2.93 16.76 -11.80
CA GLY A 23 -3.97 17.31 -10.96
C GLY A 23 -4.69 18.50 -11.58
N CYS A 24 -5.72 18.97 -10.88
CA CYS A 24 -6.43 20.20 -11.20
C CYS A 24 -5.44 21.36 -11.40
N VAL A 25 -5.54 22.09 -12.50
CA VAL A 25 -4.60 23.19 -12.78
C VAL A 25 -4.64 24.33 -11.75
N LEU A 26 -5.76 24.49 -11.04
CA LEU A 26 -5.95 25.56 -10.03
C LEU A 26 -5.45 25.19 -8.63
N CYS A 27 -5.72 23.95 -8.16
CA CYS A 27 -5.42 23.55 -6.79
C CYS A 27 -4.58 22.28 -6.65
N GLY A 28 -4.27 21.62 -7.77
CA GLY A 28 -3.43 20.42 -7.80
C GLY A 28 -4.10 19.13 -7.34
N SER A 29 -5.41 19.14 -7.06
CA SER A 29 -6.16 17.94 -6.64
C SER A 29 -5.94 16.77 -7.61
N PRO A 30 -5.56 15.57 -7.13
CA PRO A 30 -5.32 14.41 -7.96
C PRO A 30 -6.59 13.74 -8.47
N VAL A 31 -7.75 14.09 -7.91
CA VAL A 31 -9.07 13.69 -8.41
C VAL A 31 -9.62 14.84 -9.24
N PHE A 32 -9.84 14.57 -10.52
CA PHE A 32 -10.20 15.57 -11.54
C PHE A 32 -11.01 14.98 -12.69
N ASP A 33 -11.61 15.88 -13.45
CA ASP A 33 -12.30 15.65 -14.71
C ASP A 33 -11.52 16.30 -15.86
N TYR A 34 -11.64 15.74 -17.07
CA TYR A 34 -11.08 16.33 -18.29
C TYR A 34 -12.03 17.42 -18.80
N GLU A 35 -11.54 18.65 -18.82
CA GLU A 35 -12.37 19.81 -19.13
C GLU A 35 -12.04 20.45 -20.47
N HIS A 36 -13.08 20.92 -21.15
CA HIS A 36 -12.95 21.69 -22.39
C HIS A 36 -13.03 23.16 -22.04
N ILE A 37 -11.95 23.90 -22.21
CA ILE A 37 -11.83 25.29 -21.73
C ILE A 37 -12.94 26.16 -22.33
N ASP A 38 -13.18 26.05 -23.64
CA ASP A 38 -14.22 26.81 -24.36
C ASP A 38 -15.50 26.01 -24.65
N GLY A 39 -15.55 24.75 -24.20
CA GLY A 39 -16.65 23.83 -24.49
C GLY A 39 -16.41 22.95 -25.72
N TYR A 40 -16.96 21.74 -25.69
CA TYR A 40 -16.73 20.71 -26.70
C TYR A 40 -17.16 21.11 -28.11
N GLY A 41 -18.31 21.78 -28.25
CA GLY A 41 -18.83 22.18 -29.56
C GLY A 41 -17.97 23.22 -30.29
N VAL A 42 -17.00 23.83 -29.59
CA VAL A 42 -16.09 24.83 -30.16
C VAL A 42 -14.77 24.17 -30.57
N THR A 43 -14.22 23.28 -29.75
CA THR A 43 -12.83 22.81 -29.90
C THR A 43 -12.66 21.30 -30.08
N GLY A 44 -13.75 20.52 -30.00
CA GLY A 44 -13.67 19.06 -30.07
C GLY A 44 -12.77 18.50 -28.97
N HIS A 45 -11.86 17.58 -29.33
CA HIS A 45 -10.81 17.07 -28.43
C HIS A 45 -9.42 17.65 -28.75
N ASP A 46 -9.32 18.95 -29.03
CA ASP A 46 -8.02 19.60 -29.15
C ASP A 46 -7.30 19.65 -27.77
N PRO A 47 -6.15 18.97 -27.60
CA PRO A 47 -5.40 19.00 -26.33
C PRO A 47 -5.03 20.42 -25.88
N ALA A 48 -4.81 21.36 -26.80
CA ALA A 48 -4.47 22.75 -26.48
C ALA A 48 -5.66 23.54 -25.89
N ALA A 49 -6.88 23.08 -26.13
CA ALA A 49 -8.12 23.68 -25.63
C ALA A 49 -8.77 22.90 -24.49
N MET A 50 -8.08 21.89 -23.97
CA MET A 50 -8.54 21.07 -22.85
C MET A 50 -7.64 21.26 -21.64
N THR A 51 -8.11 20.91 -20.44
CA THR A 51 -7.32 20.98 -19.20
C THR A 51 -7.87 19.99 -18.15
N LEU A 52 -7.31 20.00 -16.94
CA LEU A 52 -7.80 19.21 -15.81
C LEU A 52 -8.39 20.12 -14.72
N LEU A 53 -9.63 19.85 -14.31
CA LEU A 53 -10.27 20.54 -13.18
C LEU A 53 -10.81 19.54 -12.16
N CYS A 54 -10.68 19.82 -10.87
CA CYS A 54 -11.40 19.04 -9.86
C CYS A 54 -12.90 19.32 -9.91
N THR A 55 -13.71 18.43 -9.33
CA THR A 55 -15.18 18.54 -9.34
C THR A 55 -15.70 19.91 -8.87
N MET A 56 -15.03 20.53 -7.89
CA MET A 56 -15.36 21.87 -7.42
C MET A 56 -15.11 22.93 -8.50
N HIS A 57 -13.87 23.05 -9.02
CA HIS A 57 -13.54 24.07 -10.03
C HIS A 57 -14.27 23.83 -11.36
N HIS A 58 -14.51 22.58 -11.72
CA HIS A 58 -15.32 22.23 -12.88
C HIS A 58 -16.74 22.79 -12.73
N ARG A 59 -17.39 22.58 -11.58
CA ARG A 59 -18.72 23.14 -11.29
C ARG A 59 -18.72 24.68 -11.26
N GLU A 60 -17.69 25.30 -10.68
CA GLU A 60 -17.58 26.77 -10.64
C GLU A 60 -17.43 27.36 -12.06
N LYS A 61 -16.68 26.70 -12.95
CA LYS A 61 -16.56 27.09 -14.36
C LYS A 61 -17.90 26.94 -15.07
N SER A 62 -18.52 25.76 -14.96
CA SER A 62 -19.80 25.48 -15.63
C SER A 62 -20.91 26.42 -15.17
N ALA A 63 -20.88 26.87 -13.91
CA ALA A 63 -21.82 27.85 -13.38
C ALA A 63 -21.48 29.31 -13.71
N GLY A 64 -20.38 29.57 -14.42
CA GLY A 64 -19.94 30.92 -14.79
C GLY A 64 -19.30 31.74 -13.65
N ARG A 65 -19.09 31.15 -12.47
CA ARG A 65 -18.47 31.81 -11.31
C ARG A 65 -16.94 31.82 -11.38
N LEU A 66 -16.36 30.82 -12.03
CA LEU A 66 -14.93 30.76 -12.34
C LEU A 66 -14.70 31.19 -13.80
N PRO A 67 -14.09 32.37 -14.05
CA PRO A 67 -13.86 32.86 -15.40
C PRO A 67 -12.92 31.95 -16.20
N VAL A 68 -13.25 31.71 -17.47
CA VAL A 68 -12.42 30.92 -18.41
C VAL A 68 -11.00 31.47 -18.52
N SER A 69 -10.83 32.80 -18.45
CA SER A 69 -9.51 33.44 -18.47
C SER A 69 -8.63 33.03 -17.28
N MET A 70 -9.22 32.77 -16.12
CA MET A 70 -8.51 32.27 -14.94
C MET A 70 -8.07 30.82 -15.14
N VAL A 71 -8.93 30.00 -15.75
CA VAL A 71 -8.60 28.61 -16.12
C VAL A 71 -7.44 28.57 -17.12
N ARG A 72 -7.46 29.44 -18.14
CA ARG A 72 -6.35 29.53 -19.13
C ARG A 72 -5.02 29.92 -18.50
N ARG A 73 -5.03 30.90 -17.58
CA ARG A 73 -3.82 31.29 -16.85
C ARG A 73 -3.29 30.13 -16.01
N ALA A 74 -4.18 29.40 -15.32
CA ALA A 74 -3.80 28.22 -14.54
C ALA A 74 -3.31 27.06 -15.43
N ASP A 75 -3.85 26.87 -16.63
CA ASP A 75 -3.37 25.83 -17.55
C ASP A 75 -1.96 26.12 -18.09
N ALA A 76 -1.63 27.39 -18.29
CA ALA A 76 -0.28 27.81 -18.70
C ALA A 76 0.78 27.56 -17.62
N ASP A 77 0.42 27.75 -16.34
CA ASP A 77 1.26 27.43 -15.18
C ASP A 77 0.47 26.61 -14.13
N PRO A 78 0.31 25.29 -14.36
CA PRO A 78 -0.49 24.43 -13.49
C PRO A 78 0.06 24.38 -12.08
N HIS A 79 -0.85 24.34 -11.11
CA HIS A 79 -0.51 24.29 -9.69
C HIS A 79 0.59 23.27 -9.37
N ASN A 80 0.57 22.05 -9.91
CA ASN A 80 1.58 21.06 -9.54
C ASN A 80 2.95 21.24 -10.22
N ARG A 81 3.09 22.09 -11.25
CA ARG A 81 4.26 22.14 -12.15
C ARG A 81 5.61 22.38 -11.47
N SER A 82 5.65 23.29 -10.50
CA SER A 82 6.88 23.67 -9.79
C SER A 82 7.15 22.83 -8.53
N ARG A 83 6.37 21.77 -8.30
CA ARG A 83 6.40 20.96 -7.07
C ARG A 83 6.92 19.56 -7.37
N SER A 84 7.62 18.97 -6.40
CA SER A 84 8.06 17.56 -6.49
C SER A 84 6.91 16.57 -6.27
N LEU A 85 5.97 16.93 -5.41
CA LEU A 85 4.77 16.17 -5.05
C LEU A 85 3.54 17.05 -5.23
N GLY A 86 2.46 16.45 -5.75
CA GLY A 86 1.16 17.10 -5.94
C GLY A 86 0.52 17.60 -4.65
N ALA A 87 -0.63 18.26 -4.81
CA ALA A 87 -1.43 18.73 -3.70
C ALA A 87 -1.91 17.58 -2.81
N LYS A 88 -2.21 17.91 -1.55
CA LYS A 88 -2.73 16.94 -0.58
C LYS A 88 -4.15 16.53 -0.95
N HIS A 89 -4.45 15.25 -0.78
CA HIS A 89 -5.78 14.69 -0.92
C HIS A 89 -6.10 13.81 0.29
N ASP A 90 -7.16 14.11 1.02
CA ASP A 90 -7.54 13.35 2.20
C ASP A 90 -8.09 11.97 1.80
N LEU A 91 -7.68 10.94 2.53
CA LEU A 91 -8.23 9.60 2.46
C LEU A 91 -9.15 9.39 3.66
N PHE A 92 -10.28 8.74 3.40
CA PHE A 92 -11.36 8.62 4.38
C PHE A 92 -11.51 7.15 4.78
N PHE A 93 -10.95 6.82 5.95
CA PHE A 93 -11.08 5.51 6.59
C PHE A 93 -11.50 5.66 8.05
N GLU A 94 -12.30 4.72 8.52
CA GLU A 94 -12.90 4.70 9.85
C GLU A 94 -13.17 3.27 10.31
N GLY A 95 -13.49 3.13 11.59
CA GLY A 95 -13.79 1.84 12.21
C GLY A 95 -12.73 1.38 13.21
N ASN A 96 -12.97 0.22 13.79
CA ASN A 96 -12.13 -0.36 14.86
C ASN A 96 -11.19 -1.46 14.35
N THR A 97 -11.25 -1.77 13.06
CA THR A 97 -10.42 -2.79 12.41
C THR A 97 -10.00 -2.26 11.05
N PHE A 98 -8.78 -2.57 10.62
CA PHE A 98 -8.27 -2.20 9.32
C PHE A 98 -7.59 -3.39 8.64
N THR A 99 -7.83 -3.56 7.33
CA THR A 99 -7.27 -4.64 6.53
C THR A 99 -6.36 -4.11 5.42
N VAL A 100 -5.14 -4.63 5.34
CA VAL A 100 -4.19 -4.40 4.26
C VAL A 100 -4.00 -5.70 3.49
N ASN A 101 -4.42 -5.72 2.22
CA ASN A 101 -4.17 -6.85 1.32
C ASN A 101 -2.92 -6.56 0.46
N MET A 102 -2.05 -7.56 0.31
CA MET A 102 -0.87 -7.52 -0.54
C MET A 102 -0.80 -8.85 -1.31
N GLY A 103 -1.15 -8.83 -2.60
CA GLY A 103 -1.37 -10.08 -3.35
C GLY A 103 -2.47 -10.93 -2.72
N SER A 104 -2.17 -12.20 -2.41
CA SER A 104 -3.03 -13.10 -1.63
C SER A 104 -2.73 -13.16 -0.13
N THR A 105 -1.87 -12.26 0.37
CA THR A 105 -1.63 -12.06 1.81
C THR A 105 -2.54 -10.97 2.37
N THR A 106 -3.21 -11.27 3.48
CA THR A 106 -4.11 -10.36 4.19
C THR A 106 -3.54 -10.08 5.58
N PHE A 107 -3.45 -8.80 5.94
CA PHE A 107 -3.10 -8.36 7.28
C PHE A 107 -4.25 -7.54 7.88
N THR A 108 -4.77 -7.97 9.02
CA THR A 108 -5.85 -7.30 9.72
C THR A 108 -5.39 -6.87 11.10
N LYS A 109 -5.75 -5.67 11.53
CA LYS A 109 -5.48 -5.21 12.89
C LYS A 109 -6.70 -4.53 13.49
N SER A 110 -7.03 -4.91 14.71
CA SER A 110 -8.02 -4.21 15.53
C SER A 110 -7.37 -3.07 16.32
N LYS A 111 -8.17 -2.10 16.76
CA LYS A 111 -7.79 -0.88 17.50
C LYS A 111 -7.08 -1.12 18.85
N SER A 112 -6.77 -2.37 19.20
CA SER A 112 -6.00 -2.73 20.40
C SER A 112 -4.63 -2.05 20.49
N SER A 113 -4.06 -1.60 19.36
CA SER A 113 -2.82 -0.80 19.29
C SER A 113 -3.05 0.57 18.65
N VAL A 114 -2.25 1.57 19.05
CA VAL A 114 -2.27 2.92 18.44
C VAL A 114 -1.85 2.88 16.96
N ALA A 115 -0.91 2.01 16.58
CA ALA A 115 -0.41 1.91 15.21
C ALA A 115 0.00 0.47 14.87
N ALA A 116 -0.06 0.14 13.57
CA ALA A 116 0.43 -1.12 13.02
C ALA A 116 1.10 -0.91 11.66
N ARG A 117 1.95 -1.87 11.28
CA ARG A 117 2.81 -1.81 10.11
C ARG A 117 2.65 -3.07 9.27
N ALA A 118 2.15 -2.93 8.05
CA ALA A 118 2.16 -4.05 7.11
C ALA A 118 3.58 -4.34 6.62
N ILE A 119 4.38 -3.29 6.39
CA ILE A 119 5.80 -3.41 6.00
C ILE A 119 6.60 -2.38 6.79
N GLU A 120 7.60 -2.85 7.51
CA GLU A 120 8.63 -2.06 8.18
C GLU A 120 10.01 -2.41 7.61
N ILE A 121 10.80 -1.39 7.31
CA ILE A 121 12.17 -1.53 6.80
C ILE A 121 13.07 -0.58 7.59
N ASP A 122 14.07 -1.11 8.29
CA ASP A 122 15.01 -0.30 9.05
C ASP A 122 14.34 0.74 9.97
N GLY A 123 13.32 0.28 10.71
CA GLY A 123 12.51 1.07 11.64
C GLY A 123 11.54 2.04 10.96
N GLU A 124 11.55 2.12 9.62
CA GLU A 124 10.64 2.95 8.84
C GLU A 124 9.36 2.18 8.50
N ALA A 125 8.21 2.69 8.92
CA ALA A 125 6.91 2.18 8.49
C ALA A 125 6.66 2.55 7.02
N VAL A 126 7.02 1.64 6.11
CA VAL A 126 6.88 1.80 4.67
C VAL A 126 5.41 1.70 4.27
N VAL A 127 4.68 0.75 4.87
CA VAL A 127 3.22 0.64 4.79
C VAL A 127 2.70 0.49 6.21
N GLY A 128 2.12 1.55 6.76
CA GLY A 128 1.57 1.58 8.10
C GLY A 128 0.25 2.32 8.20
N PHE A 129 -0.38 2.18 9.36
CA PHE A 129 -1.62 2.88 9.69
C PHE A 129 -1.76 3.03 11.21
N SER A 130 -2.59 3.98 11.63
CA SER A 130 -2.89 4.25 13.03
C SER A 130 -4.37 4.52 13.26
N PHE A 131 -4.84 4.24 14.47
CA PHE A 131 -6.20 4.55 14.91
C PHE A 131 -6.16 5.83 15.75
N SER A 132 -6.84 6.88 15.30
CA SER A 132 -6.82 8.18 15.96
C SER A 132 -8.17 8.86 15.85
N GLU A 133 -8.77 9.25 16.99
CA GLU A 133 -10.02 10.03 17.03
C GLU A 133 -11.18 9.43 16.19
N GLY A 134 -11.31 8.11 16.18
CA GLY A 134 -12.35 7.41 15.40
C GLY A 134 -12.05 7.27 13.90
N ARG A 135 -10.91 7.80 13.44
CA ARG A 135 -10.41 7.68 12.07
C ARG A 135 -9.26 6.69 12.01
N ILE A 136 -9.04 6.17 10.81
CA ILE A 136 -7.86 5.36 10.50
C ILE A 136 -6.97 6.18 9.58
N LEU A 137 -5.76 6.45 10.02
CA LEU A 137 -4.81 7.30 9.32
C LEU A 137 -3.72 6.43 8.70
N LEU A 138 -3.62 6.47 7.37
CA LEU A 138 -2.57 5.79 6.63
C LEU A 138 -1.26 6.57 6.67
N ASP A 139 -0.16 5.85 6.78
CA ASP A 139 1.20 6.35 6.61
C ASP A 139 1.96 5.40 5.67
N ILE A 140 2.13 5.82 4.42
CA ILE A 140 2.68 4.99 3.33
C ILE A 140 3.76 5.79 2.61
N THR A 141 4.89 5.16 2.32
CA THR A 141 5.95 5.77 1.50
C THR A 141 6.45 4.78 0.47
N ILE A 142 6.14 5.04 -0.80
CA ILE A 142 6.58 4.19 -1.90
C ILE A 142 7.53 5.00 -2.75
N ARG A 143 8.74 4.48 -2.92
CA ARG A 143 9.84 5.12 -3.62
C ARG A 143 10.29 4.26 -4.80
N ASP A 144 10.90 4.91 -5.77
CA ASP A 144 11.61 4.24 -6.86
C ASP A 144 13.04 3.80 -6.47
N GLN A 145 13.73 3.20 -7.41
CA GLN A 145 15.10 2.68 -7.26
C GLN A 145 16.12 3.77 -6.86
N ASP A 146 15.85 5.03 -7.18
CA ASP A 146 16.68 6.18 -6.85
C ASP A 146 16.28 6.78 -5.48
N ASN A 147 15.42 6.08 -4.74
CA ASN A 147 14.88 6.46 -3.44
C ASN A 147 14.02 7.75 -3.51
N VAL A 148 13.51 8.09 -4.69
CA VAL A 148 12.62 9.24 -4.90
C VAL A 148 11.17 8.82 -4.63
N PRO A 149 10.40 9.58 -3.82
CA PRO A 149 9.02 9.22 -3.51
C PRO A 149 8.09 9.31 -4.73
N LEU A 150 7.45 8.19 -5.07
CA LEU A 150 6.38 8.10 -6.06
C LEU A 150 5.02 8.42 -5.43
N VAL A 151 4.76 7.88 -4.25
CA VAL A 151 3.55 8.10 -3.47
C VAL A 151 3.90 8.26 -2.00
N VAL A 152 3.31 9.29 -1.39
CA VAL A 152 3.44 9.56 0.03
C VAL A 152 2.06 9.75 0.62
N VAL A 153 1.71 8.93 1.60
CA VAL A 153 0.56 9.15 2.47
C VAL A 153 1.09 9.48 3.85
N ARG A 154 0.65 10.59 4.43
CA ARG A 154 0.99 10.99 5.81
C ARG A 154 -0.26 11.39 6.55
N LYS A 155 -0.53 10.75 7.69
CA LYS A 155 -1.74 11.00 8.48
C LYS A 155 -3.02 10.99 7.62
N GLY A 156 -3.13 10.02 6.71
CA GLY A 156 -4.27 9.90 5.79
C GLY A 156 -4.28 10.90 4.62
N GLN A 157 -3.26 11.74 4.42
CA GLN A 157 -3.19 12.67 3.29
C GLN A 157 -2.27 12.12 2.19
N LEU A 158 -2.86 11.79 1.04
CA LEU A 158 -2.16 11.33 -0.16
C LEU A 158 -1.51 12.49 -0.93
N ARG A 159 -0.29 12.23 -1.41
CA ARG A 159 0.42 13.02 -2.42
C ARG A 159 1.14 12.06 -3.38
N HIS A 160 1.27 12.45 -4.64
CA HIS A 160 1.94 11.67 -5.68
C HIS A 160 3.06 12.48 -6.33
N ALA A 161 4.02 11.78 -6.94
CA ALA A 161 5.06 12.38 -7.76
C ALA A 161 4.47 13.14 -8.95
N VAL A 162 5.07 14.30 -9.23
CA VAL A 162 4.78 15.10 -10.45
C VAL A 162 5.72 14.72 -11.61
N HIS A 163 6.80 14.00 -11.32
CA HIS A 163 7.81 13.56 -12.30
C HIS A 163 7.61 12.12 -12.78
N ALA A 164 6.57 11.41 -12.30
CA ALA A 164 6.25 10.07 -12.78
C ALA A 164 5.82 10.10 -14.26
N TRP A 165 5.95 8.97 -14.96
CA TRP A 165 5.54 8.90 -16.36
C TRP A 165 4.02 9.04 -16.52
N ASP A 166 3.24 8.40 -15.64
CA ASP A 166 1.80 8.61 -15.57
C ASP A 166 1.28 8.32 -14.16
N VAL A 167 0.33 9.13 -13.70
CA VAL A 167 -0.39 8.96 -12.42
C VAL A 167 -1.88 9.09 -12.69
N VAL A 168 -2.63 8.10 -12.21
CA VAL A 168 -4.09 8.05 -12.37
C VAL A 168 -4.72 7.71 -11.03
N PHE A 169 -5.65 8.55 -10.58
CA PHE A 169 -6.50 8.26 -9.43
C PHE A 169 -7.97 8.29 -9.86
N GLU A 170 -8.50 7.12 -10.22
CA GLU A 170 -9.86 6.95 -10.74
C GLU A 170 -10.68 6.08 -9.78
N GLY A 171 -11.82 6.61 -9.32
CA GLY A 171 -12.64 5.95 -8.30
C GLY A 171 -11.83 5.72 -7.03
N THR A 172 -11.63 4.44 -6.68
CA THR A 172 -10.82 4.05 -5.52
C THR A 172 -9.43 3.53 -5.90
N LYS A 173 -9.02 3.63 -7.17
CA LYS A 173 -7.78 3.03 -7.67
C LYS A 173 -6.75 4.09 -7.99
N LEU A 174 -5.60 4.03 -7.31
CA LEU A 174 -4.41 4.83 -7.60
C LEU A 174 -3.39 3.97 -8.35
N SER A 175 -2.94 4.45 -9.51
CA SER A 175 -1.94 3.79 -10.35
C SER A 175 -0.81 4.75 -10.69
N VAL A 176 0.44 4.28 -10.57
CA VAL A 176 1.64 5.01 -10.98
C VAL A 176 2.46 4.14 -11.94
N ARG A 177 2.90 4.73 -13.05
CA ARG A 177 3.65 4.08 -14.11
C ARG A 177 5.00 4.77 -14.33
N ARG A 178 6.00 3.97 -14.73
CA ARG A 178 7.34 4.45 -15.15
C ARG A 178 7.48 4.53 -16.67
N GLY A 179 6.57 3.88 -17.40
CA GLY A 179 6.59 3.85 -18.85
C GLY A 179 5.39 3.08 -19.41
N PRO A 180 5.33 2.94 -20.75
CA PRO A 180 4.33 2.12 -21.40
C PRO A 180 4.33 0.70 -20.84
N ARG A 181 3.19 0.25 -20.30
CA ARG A 181 2.99 -1.09 -19.69
C ARG A 181 3.86 -1.39 -18.46
N ASP A 182 4.61 -0.43 -17.94
CA ASP A 182 5.41 -0.57 -16.72
C ASP A 182 4.70 0.11 -15.54
N ILE A 183 4.03 -0.71 -14.73
CA ILE A 183 3.30 -0.29 -13.52
C ILE A 183 4.23 -0.44 -12.33
N ALA A 184 4.59 0.68 -11.70
CA ALA A 184 5.38 0.70 -10.48
C ALA A 184 4.50 0.53 -9.23
N LEU A 185 3.26 1.02 -9.27
CA LEU A 185 2.34 0.96 -8.14
C LEU A 185 0.90 0.89 -8.61
N GLU A 186 0.13 0.05 -7.93
CA GLU A 186 -1.31 -0.06 -8.03
C GLU A 186 -1.92 -0.33 -6.65
N ILE A 187 -2.64 0.65 -6.11
CA ILE A 187 -3.34 0.57 -4.83
C ILE A 187 -4.83 0.76 -5.07
N LYS A 188 -5.65 -0.14 -4.52
CA LYS A 188 -7.10 0.00 -4.44
C LYS A 188 -7.52 0.31 -3.02
N LEU A 189 -8.20 1.42 -2.83
CA LEU A 189 -8.82 1.80 -1.56
C LEU A 189 -10.15 1.04 -1.40
N SER A 190 -10.41 0.56 -0.20
CA SER A 190 -11.64 -0.14 0.19
C SER A 190 -12.19 0.46 1.48
N PRO A 191 -12.64 1.74 1.45
CA PRO A 191 -13.28 2.34 2.60
C PRO A 191 -14.54 1.54 3.01
N PRO A 192 -14.90 1.52 4.30
CA PRO A 192 -14.32 2.35 5.37
C PRO A 192 -13.00 1.81 5.94
N ALA A 193 -12.61 0.55 5.69
CA ALA A 193 -11.69 -0.16 6.58
C ALA A 193 -10.62 -1.01 5.89
N GLY A 194 -10.16 -0.64 4.69
CA GLY A 194 -9.00 -1.34 4.12
C GLY A 194 -8.41 -0.78 2.84
N ILE A 195 -7.26 -1.34 2.48
CA ILE A 195 -6.56 -1.10 1.21
C ILE A 195 -6.07 -2.42 0.62
N SER A 196 -5.87 -2.44 -0.69
CA SER A 196 -5.23 -3.54 -1.40
C SER A 196 -4.09 -3.00 -2.26
N ILE A 197 -2.86 -3.41 -1.97
CA ILE A 197 -1.70 -3.16 -2.80
C ILE A 197 -1.65 -4.31 -3.82
N GLU A 198 -2.18 -4.06 -5.03
CA GLU A 198 -2.32 -5.09 -6.07
C GLU A 198 -0.98 -5.35 -6.77
N ARG A 199 -0.19 -4.29 -6.93
CA ARG A 199 1.16 -4.33 -7.49
C ARG A 199 1.99 -3.21 -6.90
N ALA A 200 3.22 -3.48 -6.48
CA ALA A 200 4.15 -2.44 -6.08
C ALA A 200 5.60 -2.90 -6.25
N GLU A 201 6.47 -2.00 -6.66
CA GLU A 201 7.92 -2.10 -6.45
C GLU A 201 8.32 -1.03 -5.45
N ILE A 202 8.60 -1.45 -4.22
CA ILE A 202 8.84 -0.56 -3.10
C ILE A 202 10.33 -0.61 -2.77
N TRP A 203 11.01 0.49 -3.03
CA TRP A 203 12.41 0.64 -2.67
C TRP A 203 12.55 1.38 -1.34
N CYS A 204 13.45 0.90 -0.50
CA CYS A 204 13.84 1.58 0.73
C CYS A 204 15.30 1.24 1.04
N ARG A 205 16.19 2.24 1.02
CA ARG A 205 17.62 2.12 1.39
C ARG A 205 18.33 0.93 0.73
N GLY A 206 18.05 0.71 -0.56
CA GLY A 206 18.65 -0.38 -1.35
C GLY A 206 17.93 -1.72 -1.27
N ILE A 207 16.89 -1.86 -0.43
CA ILE A 207 16.03 -3.03 -0.38
C ILE A 207 14.87 -2.84 -1.36
N LEU A 208 14.63 -3.86 -2.18
CA LEU A 208 13.45 -3.94 -3.03
C LEU A 208 12.44 -4.95 -2.46
N VAL A 209 11.24 -4.45 -2.13
CA VAL A 209 10.06 -5.27 -1.86
C VAL A 209 9.13 -5.21 -3.06
N ARG A 210 8.85 -6.37 -3.68
CA ARG A 210 7.85 -6.50 -4.74
C ARG A 210 6.55 -7.02 -4.16
N VAL A 211 5.45 -6.40 -4.55
CA VAL A 211 4.10 -6.88 -4.28
C VAL A 211 3.44 -7.19 -5.62
N GLY A 212 2.78 -8.34 -5.74
CA GLY A 212 2.10 -8.74 -6.97
C GLY A 212 1.13 -9.91 -6.75
N LYS A 213 0.39 -10.29 -7.80
CA LYS A 213 -0.43 -11.51 -7.78
C LYS A 213 0.40 -12.70 -8.31
N SER A 214 0.36 -13.82 -7.59
CA SER A 214 1.18 -15.02 -7.83
C SER A 214 1.05 -15.67 -9.23
N CYS A 215 0.08 -15.27 -10.06
CA CYS A 215 -0.25 -15.91 -11.35
C CYS A 215 0.67 -15.60 -12.54
N SER A 216 1.77 -14.85 -12.36
CA SER A 216 2.82 -14.72 -13.39
C SER A 216 3.92 -15.75 -13.14
N LYS A 217 4.64 -16.21 -14.18
CA LYS A 217 5.65 -17.29 -14.14
C LYS A 217 6.84 -17.09 -13.15
N ALA A 218 6.79 -16.06 -12.30
CA ALA A 218 7.73 -15.73 -11.23
C ALA A 218 7.05 -15.15 -9.94
N GLY A 219 5.72 -15.21 -9.80
CA GLY A 219 4.98 -14.38 -8.84
C GLY A 219 4.92 -14.91 -7.40
N LEU A 220 5.54 -14.18 -6.47
CA LEU A 220 5.27 -14.21 -5.03
C LEU A 220 4.32 -13.06 -4.67
N ASP A 221 3.53 -13.17 -3.60
CA ASP A 221 2.61 -12.10 -3.21
C ASP A 221 3.33 -10.87 -2.66
N VAL A 222 4.26 -11.12 -1.73
CA VAL A 222 5.22 -10.13 -1.22
C VAL A 222 6.60 -10.77 -1.27
N GLU A 223 7.52 -10.23 -2.08
CA GLU A 223 8.89 -10.71 -2.24
C GLU A 223 9.89 -9.65 -1.78
N VAL A 224 10.85 -10.04 -0.94
CA VAL A 224 12.06 -9.29 -0.65
C VAL A 224 13.13 -9.73 -1.65
N ALA A 225 13.24 -9.00 -2.77
CA ALA A 225 14.02 -9.43 -3.93
C ALA A 225 15.51 -9.65 -3.60
N ASN A 226 16.08 -8.82 -2.71
CA ASN A 226 17.49 -8.89 -2.33
C ASN A 226 17.84 -10.14 -1.50
N ASN A 227 16.85 -10.77 -0.85
CA ASN A 227 17.05 -11.93 0.02
C ASN A 227 16.43 -13.23 -0.57
N GLY A 228 15.65 -13.12 -1.65
CA GLY A 228 14.94 -14.24 -2.26
C GLY A 228 13.81 -14.82 -1.40
N VAL A 229 13.33 -14.06 -0.40
CA VAL A 229 12.24 -14.48 0.48
C VAL A 229 10.93 -13.91 -0.02
N GLY A 230 9.85 -14.67 0.08
CA GLY A 230 8.53 -14.11 -0.07
C GLY A 230 7.49 -14.72 0.85
N LEU A 231 6.48 -13.91 1.14
CA LEU A 231 5.22 -14.32 1.72
C LEU A 231 4.27 -14.62 0.56
N ILE A 232 3.65 -15.79 0.58
CA ILE A 232 2.63 -16.20 -0.38
C ILE A 232 1.49 -16.81 0.40
N GLY A 233 0.28 -16.29 0.23
CA GLY A 233 -0.93 -16.82 0.83
C GLY A 233 -0.90 -16.83 2.36
N GLY A 234 -1.73 -16.02 2.99
CA GLY A 234 -1.86 -16.07 4.44
C GLY A 234 -2.75 -14.97 4.98
N THR A 235 -3.42 -15.27 6.09
CA THR A 235 -4.21 -14.30 6.83
C THR A 235 -3.56 -14.10 8.18
N TRP A 236 -3.14 -12.87 8.45
CA TRP A 236 -2.44 -12.47 9.66
C TRP A 236 -3.30 -11.47 10.41
N ALA A 237 -3.42 -11.64 11.71
CA ALA A 237 -4.24 -10.76 12.53
C ALA A 237 -3.48 -10.36 13.81
N GLU A 238 -3.76 -9.16 14.28
CA GLU A 238 -3.37 -8.67 15.61
C GLU A 238 -1.88 -8.45 15.89
N PHE A 239 -1.00 -8.75 14.93
CA PHE A 239 0.41 -8.33 15.00
C PHE A 239 0.56 -6.81 14.95
N THR A 240 1.59 -6.29 15.61
CA THR A 240 1.99 -4.87 15.48
C THR A 240 2.64 -4.64 14.12
N THR A 241 3.44 -5.59 13.67
CA THR A 241 4.12 -5.54 12.37
C THR A 241 3.92 -6.86 11.63
N LEU A 242 3.47 -6.85 10.38
CA LEU A 242 3.40 -8.07 9.57
C LEU A 242 4.82 -8.46 9.10
N LEU A 243 5.49 -7.56 8.39
CA LEU A 243 6.78 -7.80 7.76
C LEU A 243 7.81 -6.78 8.28
N ALA A 244 8.83 -7.25 9.01
CA ALA A 244 9.96 -6.40 9.45
C ALA A 244 11.27 -6.83 8.77
N LEU A 245 11.93 -5.90 8.09
CA LEU A 245 13.22 -6.10 7.41
C LEU A 245 14.30 -5.26 8.10
N GLY A 246 15.41 -5.88 8.52
CA GLY A 246 16.53 -5.18 9.15
C GLY A 246 17.20 -5.95 10.28
N ASP A 247 18.34 -5.44 10.76
CA ASP A 247 19.14 -6.04 11.83
C ASP A 247 18.61 -5.64 13.23
N TYR A 248 17.37 -5.99 13.54
CA TYR A 248 16.74 -5.64 14.83
C TYR A 248 16.64 -6.83 15.79
N LEU A 249 17.02 -6.59 17.04
CA LEU A 249 16.93 -7.53 18.17
C LEU A 249 15.63 -7.38 18.98
N GLY A 250 14.68 -6.53 18.56
CA GLY A 250 13.47 -6.14 19.33
C GLY A 250 12.15 -6.49 18.65
N LEU A 251 12.01 -7.73 18.19
CA LEU A 251 10.95 -8.18 17.27
C LEU A 251 9.62 -8.57 17.94
N GLU A 252 9.33 -8.08 19.15
CA GLU A 252 8.08 -8.43 19.82
C GLU A 252 6.86 -7.92 19.01
N GLY A 253 5.97 -8.84 18.64
CA GLY A 253 4.75 -8.52 17.91
C GLY A 253 4.90 -8.40 16.39
N ALA A 254 6.03 -8.83 15.81
CA ALA A 254 6.17 -9.03 14.38
C ALA A 254 5.73 -10.45 13.96
N ALA A 255 4.96 -10.57 12.86
CA ALA A 255 4.59 -11.87 12.32
C ALA A 255 5.76 -12.55 11.60
N TRP A 256 6.57 -11.77 10.89
CA TRP A 256 7.73 -12.27 10.16
C TRP A 256 8.87 -11.25 10.11
N THR A 257 10.11 -11.76 10.18
CA THR A 257 11.32 -10.94 10.31
C THR A 257 12.46 -11.53 9.48
N THR A 258 13.31 -10.67 8.90
CA THR A 258 14.56 -11.09 8.26
C THR A 258 15.62 -9.99 8.34
N SER A 259 16.88 -10.39 8.50
CA SER A 259 18.03 -9.50 8.32
C SER A 259 18.24 -9.15 6.86
N ILE A 260 18.97 -8.07 6.60
CA ILE A 260 19.28 -7.60 5.24
C ILE A 260 20.61 -8.23 4.81
N GLY A 261 20.68 -8.76 3.58
CA GLY A 261 21.94 -9.27 3.02
C GLY A 261 22.34 -10.68 3.46
N GLN A 262 21.49 -11.39 4.21
CA GLN A 262 21.65 -12.83 4.43
C GLN A 262 20.63 -13.61 3.59
N ARG A 263 21.11 -14.66 2.90
CA ARG A 263 20.26 -15.64 2.23
C ARG A 263 19.49 -16.39 3.33
N TRP A 264 18.18 -16.29 3.30
CA TRP A 264 17.31 -16.80 4.37
C TRP A 264 17.40 -18.33 4.49
N GLU A 265 17.78 -18.84 5.67
CA GLU A 265 17.82 -20.28 6.00
C GLU A 265 16.68 -20.74 6.94
N GLY A 266 15.69 -19.89 7.22
CA GLY A 266 14.51 -20.27 8.01
C GLY A 266 14.06 -19.16 8.96
N GLY A 267 12.74 -19.02 9.14
CA GLY A 267 12.11 -18.12 10.09
C GLY A 267 11.65 -18.90 11.31
N ILE A 268 11.93 -18.37 12.49
CA ILE A 268 11.43 -18.89 13.77
C ILE A 268 10.32 -17.93 14.21
N PRO A 269 9.06 -18.36 14.42
CA PRO A 269 8.14 -17.53 15.19
C PRO A 269 8.78 -17.32 16.56
N ALA A 270 8.84 -16.09 17.07
CA ALA A 270 9.40 -15.81 18.39
C ALA A 270 8.28 -15.86 19.46
N PRO A 271 8.10 -16.97 20.19
CA PRO A 271 7.56 -16.96 21.54
C PRO A 271 8.69 -16.85 22.57
N ALA A 272 8.36 -16.34 23.75
CA ALA A 272 9.30 -16.18 24.86
C ALA A 272 9.89 -17.53 25.30
N GLY A 273 11.21 -17.67 25.17
CA GLY A 273 11.99 -18.76 25.78
C GLY A 273 12.51 -19.83 24.82
N THR A 274 13.85 -19.85 24.68
CA THR A 274 14.74 -21.04 24.48
C THR A 274 14.88 -21.74 23.10
N PHE A 275 16.11 -21.61 22.54
CA PHE A 275 16.97 -22.56 21.76
C PHE A 275 16.46 -23.12 20.40
N SER A 276 17.23 -23.65 19.42
CA SER A 276 18.67 -23.94 19.15
C SER A 276 18.86 -24.13 17.62
N LYS A 277 20.07 -23.85 17.10
CA LYS A 277 20.50 -24.00 15.69
C LYS A 277 20.42 -25.45 15.17
N LYS A 278 19.86 -25.65 13.97
CA LYS A 278 20.47 -26.40 12.85
C LYS A 278 19.62 -26.27 11.57
N GLY A 279 20.30 -25.95 10.47
CA GLY A 279 19.73 -25.52 9.19
C GLY A 279 19.03 -26.59 8.37
N GLY A 280 18.24 -26.10 7.42
CA GLY A 280 17.49 -26.85 6.43
C GLY A 280 16.28 -26.03 6.00
N GLY A 281 16.36 -25.38 4.85
CA GLY A 281 15.28 -24.53 4.34
C GLY A 281 13.95 -25.27 4.28
N GLN A 282 12.98 -24.82 5.07
CA GLN A 282 11.61 -25.33 5.07
C GLN A 282 10.70 -24.41 4.27
N LYS A 283 10.02 -24.99 3.26
CA LYS A 283 8.82 -24.40 2.67
C LYS A 283 7.63 -24.77 3.54
N PHE A 284 7.06 -23.81 4.26
CA PHE A 284 5.81 -24.04 4.99
C PHE A 284 4.62 -23.80 4.06
N LYS A 285 3.86 -24.86 3.77
CA LYS A 285 2.47 -24.74 3.34
C LYS A 285 1.61 -24.82 4.59
N PHE A 286 1.02 -23.70 5.03
CA PHE A 286 -0.02 -23.75 6.04
C PHE A 286 -1.32 -24.19 5.36
N THR A 287 -1.70 -25.46 5.52
CA THR A 287 -3.05 -25.96 5.22
C THR A 287 -3.80 -26.18 6.53
N ASN A 288 -4.34 -25.12 7.10
CA ASN A 288 -5.72 -24.99 7.61
C ASN A 288 -5.85 -23.81 8.58
N PRO A 289 -6.98 -23.09 8.54
CA PRO A 289 -7.23 -21.95 9.42
C PRO A 289 -7.41 -22.45 10.86
N VAL A 290 -6.72 -21.83 11.81
CA VAL A 290 -7.07 -22.00 13.23
C VAL A 290 -8.39 -21.28 13.45
N SER A 291 -9.48 -22.04 13.43
CA SER A 291 -10.77 -21.63 13.97
C SER A 291 -10.61 -21.50 15.49
N VAL A 292 -10.72 -20.28 15.99
CA VAL A 292 -10.98 -20.06 17.42
C VAL A 292 -12.46 -20.34 17.63
N GLN A 293 -12.79 -21.51 18.18
CA GLN A 293 -14.09 -21.74 18.80
C GLN A 293 -13.98 -21.29 20.25
N ASP A 294 -14.75 -20.26 20.59
CA ASP A 294 -15.24 -20.06 21.94
C ASP A 294 -16.01 -21.31 22.37
N ASP A 295 -15.68 -21.86 23.54
CA ASP A 295 -16.67 -22.36 24.48
C ASP A 295 -16.03 -22.45 25.87
N CYS A 296 -16.43 -21.48 26.70
CA CYS A 296 -16.42 -21.61 28.15
C CYS A 296 -17.25 -22.83 28.54
N HIS A 297 -16.71 -23.79 29.30
CA HIS A 297 -17.40 -24.47 30.41
C HIS A 297 -16.40 -25.30 31.24
N ALA A 298 -16.73 -25.41 32.52
CA ALA A 298 -15.90 -25.88 33.63
C ALA A 298 -15.75 -27.41 33.73
N VAL A 299 -15.11 -27.83 34.85
CA VAL A 299 -14.87 -29.21 35.39
C VAL A 299 -13.45 -29.70 35.05
N GLY A 300 -12.55 -30.13 35.94
CA GLY A 300 -12.57 -30.46 37.37
C GLY A 300 -11.57 -31.62 37.61
N TRP A 301 -10.56 -31.40 38.47
CA TRP A 301 -9.80 -32.36 39.33
C TRP A 301 -9.38 -33.77 38.84
N LEU A 302 -8.06 -34.08 38.94
CA LEU A 302 -7.40 -35.15 39.75
C LEU A 302 -5.99 -35.51 39.23
N GLY A 303 -5.07 -35.86 40.14
CA GLY A 303 -3.62 -35.98 39.87
C GLY A 303 -3.01 -37.39 39.83
N ALA A 304 -1.69 -37.44 40.12
CA ALA A 304 -0.75 -38.58 40.22
C ALA A 304 -0.34 -39.20 38.86
N THR A 305 0.89 -39.68 38.57
CA THR A 305 2.10 -40.04 39.36
C THR A 305 3.27 -40.27 38.37
N GLU A 306 4.51 -40.07 38.83
CA GLU A 306 5.77 -40.43 38.14
C GLU A 306 5.95 -41.96 38.00
N ILE A 307 6.55 -42.42 36.88
CA ILE A 307 7.13 -43.76 36.75
C ILE A 307 8.46 -43.72 35.97
N GLY A 308 9.56 -44.03 36.67
CA GLY A 308 10.52 -45.06 36.22
C GLY A 308 11.81 -44.65 35.49
N ARG A 309 12.92 -44.52 36.23
CA ARG A 309 14.27 -44.85 35.74
C ARG A 309 14.89 -45.98 36.58
N LYS A 310 15.42 -46.99 35.88
CA LYS A 310 16.13 -48.18 36.41
C LYS A 310 17.60 -47.87 36.75
N PRO A 311 18.24 -48.69 37.61
CA PRO A 311 19.44 -48.35 38.38
C PRO A 311 20.78 -48.70 37.69
N SER A 312 21.86 -48.11 38.23
CA SER A 312 23.27 -48.38 37.98
C SER A 312 23.74 -49.70 38.61
N PRO A 313 24.84 -50.31 38.11
CA PRO A 313 25.61 -51.30 38.85
C PRO A 313 26.91 -50.69 39.41
N LEU A 314 27.18 -50.98 40.69
CA LEU A 314 28.47 -50.88 41.37
C LEU A 314 29.01 -52.30 41.57
N THR A 315 30.32 -52.49 41.38
CA THR A 315 31.29 -53.47 41.95
C THR A 315 32.52 -53.45 41.03
N CYS A 316 33.78 -53.36 41.45
CA CYS A 316 34.48 -53.32 42.75
C CYS A 316 35.53 -52.20 42.71
#